data_AF-A0A7W3NF32-F1
#
_entry.id   AF-A0A7W3NF32-F1
#
_cell.length_a   1.000
_cell.length_b   1.000
_cell.length_c   1.000
_cell.angle_alpha   90.00
_cell.angle_beta   90.00
_cell.angle_gamma   90.00
#
_symmetry.space_group_name_H-M   'P 1'
#
loop_
_entity.id
_entity.type
_entity.pdbx_description
1 polymer ?
#
loop_
_entity_poly.entity_id
_entity_poly.type
_entity_poly.pdbx_seq_one_letter_code
_entity_poly.pdbx_strand_id
1 'polypeptide(L)' 'MNNIEKKKCEIINLKKQDEVNKNLIKVSESLIAMLKQLKEEPENPEALTAVADLEGQKEQLKAKSKKLSEELAQL' A
#
# COMPACT_ATOMS: atom_id res chain seq x y z
N MET A 1 -14.65 0.70 27.45
CA MET A 1 -13.49 1.52 27.08
C MET A 1 -13.85 2.97 27.34
N ASN A 2 -13.01 3.73 28.04
CA ASN A 2 -13.28 5.16 28.25
C ASN A 2 -12.90 5.98 26.98
N ASN A 3 -13.37 7.23 26.89
CA ASN A 3 -13.12 8.07 25.70
C ASN A 3 -11.62 8.25 25.38
N ILE A 4 -10.76 8.27 26.39
CA ILE A 4 -9.31 8.45 26.21
C ILE A 4 -8.69 7.20 25.58
N GLU A 5 -9.06 6.01 26.07
CA GLU A 5 -8.63 4.74 25.51
C GLU A 5 -9.08 4.59 24.04
N LYS A 6 -10.33 4.93 23.73
CA LYS A 6 -10.84 4.90 22.34
C LYS A 6 -10.01 5.82 21.43
N LYS A 7 -9.72 7.04 21.87
CA LYS A 7 -8.88 7.99 21.13
C LYS A 7 -7.44 7.51 20.94
N LYS A 8 -6.85 6.82 21.94
CA LYS A 8 -5.52 6.20 21.79
C LYS A 8 -5.53 5.11 20.71
N CYS A 9 -6.55 4.26 20.68
CA CYS A 9 -6.70 3.25 19.62
C CYS A 9 -6.87 3.87 18.24
N GLU A 10 -7.69 4.92 18.11
CA GLU A 10 -7.89 5.67 16.87
C GLU A 10 -6.56 6.22 16.33
N ILE A 11 -5.76 6.86 17.18
CA ILE A 11 -4.43 7.40 16.81
C ILE A 11 -3.49 6.29 16.35
N ILE A 12 -3.48 5.13 17.01
CA ILE A 12 -2.63 4.00 16.61
C ILE A 12 -3.03 3.48 15.23
N ASN A 13 -4.33 3.33 14.97
CA ASN A 13 -4.81 2.85 13.67
C ASN A 13 -4.51 3.85 12.55
N LEU A 14 -4.69 5.14 12.80
CA LEU A 14 -4.33 6.19 11.82
C LEU A 14 -2.83 6.18 11.50
N LYS A 15 -1.96 5.96 12.48
CA LYS A 15 -0.51 5.82 12.25
C LYS A 15 -0.18 4.61 11.37
N LYS A 16 -0.82 3.46 11.60
CA LYS A 16 -0.66 2.27 10.75
C LYS A 16 -1.15 2.55 9.33
N GLN A 17 -2.25 3.27 9.17
CA GLN A 17 -2.79 3.62 7.86
C GLN A 17 -1.88 4.57 7.09
N ASP A 18 -1.29 5.56 7.75
CA ASP A 18 -0.27 6.44 7.16
C ASP A 18 0.94 5.65 6.64
N GLU A 19 1.41 4.66 7.39
CA GLU A 19 2.52 3.79 6.96
C GLU A 19 2.16 2.95 5.73
N VAL A 20 0.97 2.35 5.71
CA VAL A 20 0.46 1.60 4.54
C VAL A 20 0.35 2.52 3.31
N ASN A 21 -0.14 3.75 3.49
CA ASN A 21 -0.27 4.72 2.41
C ASN A 21 1.08 5.15 1.85
N LYS A 22 2.08 5.38 2.71
CA LYS A 22 3.46 5.68 2.28
C LYS A 22 4.05 4.52 1.46
N ASN A 23 3.79 3.28 1.85
CA ASN A 23 4.25 2.12 1.10
C ASN A 23 3.53 1.97 -0.25
N LEU A 24 2.21 2.26 -0.30
CA LEU A 24 1.46 2.29 -1.56
C LEU A 24 2.00 3.32 -2.55
N ILE A 25 2.37 4.51 -2.07
CA ILE A 25 2.97 5.55 -2.91
C ILE A 25 4.29 5.05 -3.50
N LYS A 26 5.19 4.51 -2.68
CA LYS A 26 6.48 3.97 -3.13
C LYS A 26 6.32 2.87 -4.18
N VAL A 27 5.44 1.89 -3.94
CA VAL A 27 5.18 0.81 -4.90
C VAL A 27 4.62 1.38 -6.21
N SER A 28 3.75 2.38 -6.14
CA SER A 28 3.18 3.04 -7.33
C SER A 28 4.23 3.80 -8.12
N GLU A 29 5.15 4.50 -7.46
CA GLU A 29 6.29 5.19 -8.09
C GLU A 29 7.21 4.19 -8.79
N SER A 30 7.52 3.07 -8.14
CA SER A 30 8.31 1.98 -8.73
C SER A 30 7.62 1.36 -9.94
N LEU A 31 6.30 1.14 -9.89
CA LEU A 31 5.53 0.65 -11.04
C LEU A 31 5.63 1.61 -12.22
N ILE A 32 5.48 2.91 -11.98
CA ILE A 32 5.62 3.93 -13.03
C ILE A 32 7.03 3.88 -13.66
N ALA A 33 8.08 3.69 -12.85
CA ALA A 33 9.44 3.56 -13.35
C ALA A 33 9.62 2.33 -14.25
N MET A 34 9.12 1.16 -13.83
CA MET A 34 9.18 -0.07 -14.61
C MET A 34 8.36 0.02 -15.90
N LEU A 35 7.17 0.64 -15.85
CA LEU A 35 6.35 0.86 -17.05
C LEU A 35 7.01 1.80 -18.06
N LYS A 36 7.83 2.77 -17.61
CA LYS A 36 8.64 3.60 -18.50
C LYS A 36 9.74 2.77 -19.18
N GLN A 37 10.41 1.88 -18.46
CA GLN A 37 11.41 0.98 -19.05
C GLN A 37 10.77 0.05 -20.09
N LEU A 38 9.62 -0.56 -19.77
CA LEU A 38 8.89 -1.41 -20.71
C LEU A 38 8.36 -0.68 -21.95
N LYS A 39 8.24 0.64 -21.90
CA LYS A 39 7.92 1.43 -23.10
C LYS A 39 9.09 1.45 -24.09
N GLU A 40 10.32 1.40 -23.60
CA GLU A 40 11.55 1.38 -24.39
C GLU A 40 11.94 -0.05 -24.77
N GLU A 41 11.79 -1.00 -23.83
CA GLU A 41 12.11 -2.42 -23.99
C GLU A 41 10.91 -3.30 -23.57
N PRO A 42 9.89 -3.47 -24.44
CA PRO A 42 8.64 -4.15 -24.06
C PRO A 42 8.80 -5.63 -23.66
N GLU A 43 9.85 -6.28 -24.17
CA GLU A 43 10.13 -7.70 -23.92
C GLU A 43 11.13 -7.91 -22.79
N ASN A 44 11.55 -6.85 -22.07
CA ASN A 44 12.50 -6.97 -20.98
C ASN A 44 11.92 -7.86 -19.86
N PRO A 45 12.45 -9.08 -19.66
CA PRO A 45 11.85 -10.06 -18.74
C PRO A 45 12.01 -9.65 -17.28
N GLU A 46 13.06 -8.91 -16.94
CA GLU A 46 13.32 -8.42 -15.59
C GLU A 46 12.31 -7.33 -15.22
N ALA A 47 12.06 -6.38 -16.13
CA ALA A 47 11.06 -5.34 -15.94
C ALA A 47 9.64 -5.91 -15.87
N LEU A 48 9.30 -6.92 -16.69
CA LEU A 48 8.01 -7.61 -16.63
C LEU A 48 7.82 -8.35 -15.29
N THR A 49 8.86 -9.04 -14.81
CA THR A 49 8.83 -9.73 -13.51
C THR A 49 8.66 -8.72 -12.36
N ALA A 50 9.40 -7.62 -12.39
CA ALA A 50 9.30 -6.56 -11.40
C ALA A 50 7.91 -5.91 -11.37
N VAL A 51 7.26 -5.70 -12.52
CA VAL A 51 5.87 -5.19 -12.57
C VAL A 51 4.90 -6.17 -11.92
N ALA A 52 5.01 -7.47 -12.21
CA ALA A 52 4.15 -8.48 -11.62
C ALA A 52 4.29 -8.52 -10.09
N ASP A 53 5.52 -8.49 -9.59
CA ASP A 53 5.80 -8.47 -8.14
C ASP A 53 5.25 -7.20 -7.47
N LEU A 54 5.45 -6.04 -8.09
CA LEU A 54 4.96 -4.76 -7.56
C LEU A 54 3.43 -4.67 -7.58
N GLU A 55 2.75 -5.17 -8.61
CA GLU A 55 1.27 -5.26 -8.60
C GLU A 55 0.77 -6.19 -7.48
N GLY A 56 1.46 -7.32 -7.26
CA GLY A 56 1.17 -8.21 -6.12
C GLY A 56 1.30 -7.49 -4.77
N GLN A 57 2.39 -6.74 -4.56
CA GLN A 57 2.61 -5.95 -3.34
C GLN A 57 1.55 -4.86 -3.16
N LYS A 58 1.19 -4.17 -4.24
CA LYS A 58 0.16 -3.13 -4.24
C LYS A 58 -1.20 -3.70 -3.81
N GLU A 59 -1.58 -4.87 -4.29
CA GLU A 59 -2.85 -5.50 -3.92
C GLU A 59 -2.86 -5.94 -2.45
N GLN A 60 -1.75 -6.49 -1.95
CA GLN A 60 -1.61 -6.81 -0.52
C GLN A 60 -1.72 -5.56 0.37
N LEU A 61 -1.11 -4.43 -0.04
CA LEU A 61 -1.19 -3.18 0.70
C LEU A 61 -2.59 -2.57 0.68
N LYS A 62 -3.33 -2.64 -0.44
CA LYS A 62 -4.74 -2.25 -0.50
C LYS A 62 -5.60 -3.08 0.45
N ALA A 63 -5.41 -4.40 0.48
CA ALA A 63 -6.12 -5.29 1.40
C ALA A 63 -5.85 -4.91 2.87
N LYS A 64 -4.59 -4.62 3.21
CA LYS A 64 -4.22 -4.11 4.55
C LYS A 64 -4.90 -2.76 4.86
N SER A 65 -4.91 -1.82 3.91
CA SER A 65 -5.56 -0.52 4.08
C SER A 65 -7.07 -0.65 4.31
N LYS A 66 -7.74 -1.52 3.55
CA LYS A 66 -9.16 -1.84 3.72
C LYS A 66 -9.43 -2.41 5.12
N LYS A 67 -8.66 -3.41 5.56
CA LYS A 67 -8.79 -4.00 6.90
C LYS A 67 -8.65 -2.95 8.01
N LEU A 68 -7.64 -2.08 7.92
CA LEU A 68 -7.44 -1.01 8.92
C LEU A 68 -8.61 -0.01 8.95
N SER A 69 -9.20 0.28 7.77
CA SER A 69 -10.36 1.16 7.68
C SER A 69 -11.62 0.53 8.30
N GLU A 70 -11.81 -0.78 8.09
CA GLU A 70 -12.89 -1.55 8.72
C GLU A 70 -12.71 -1.63 10.25
N GLU A 71 -11.49 -1.87 10.74
CA GLU A 71 -11.16 -1.84 12.17
C GLU A 71 -11.43 -0.46 12.79
N LEU A 72 -11.11 0.63 12.08
CA LEU A 72 -11.38 1.99 12.54
C LEU A 72 -12.89 2.30 12.62
N ALA A 73 -13.67 1.83 11.65
CA ALA A 73 -15.12 2.03 11.63
C ALA A 73 -15.87 1.29 12.76
N GLN A 74 -15.24 0.26 13.34
CA GLN A 74 -15.80 -0.56 14.42
C GLN A 74 -15.41 -0.07 15.83
N LEU A 75 -14.53 0.93 15.95
CA LEU A 75 -14.09 1.52 17.22
C LEU A 75 -15.10 2.51 17.79
#